data_AF-A0A090VY23-F1
#
_entry.id   AF-A0A090VY23-F1
#
_cell.length_a   1.000
_cell.length_b   1.000
_cell.length_c   1.000
_cell.angle_alpha   90.00
_cell.angle_beta   90.00
_cell.angle_gamma   90.00
#
_symmetry.space_group_name_H-M   'P 1'
#
loop_
_entity.id
_entity.type
_entity.pdbx_description
1 polymer ?
#
loop_
_entity_poly.entity_id
_entity_poly.type
_entity_poly.pdbx_seq_one_letter_code
_entity_poly.pdbx_strand_id
1 'polypeptide(L)'
;MCICLFVLRCCWGPTEYQVMQVLQNDANILKTLYGTYKINTLKLEEVSVHNITISFNDSMKQVSGFSGCNRFFGSYRLEENSLTFNQLASTKMLCSENKNKTERKFLKTLEKANTIYFSENGFSLFNNKTLLLSASKVIEENHLSFEYSASSRGNYKHIKIDKTHIKLSKKRAGKSLKRSIDSKHWETLVKLSEAIEIKSINNLKAPKQKISV
;
A
#
# COMPACT_ATOMS: atom_id res chain seq x y z
N MET A 1 0.03 34.86 -10.58
CA MET A 1 -1.38 34.92 -10.14
C MET A 1 -1.70 33.61 -9.46
N CYS A 2 -1.55 33.53 -8.13
CA CYS A 2 -1.89 32.33 -7.36
C CYS A 2 -3.41 32.18 -7.32
N ILE A 3 -3.92 31.14 -7.97
CA ILE A 3 -5.33 30.74 -7.82
C ILE A 3 -5.42 30.00 -6.48
N CYS A 4 -5.72 30.72 -5.41
CA CYS A 4 -6.16 30.10 -4.14
C CYS A 4 -7.63 29.74 -4.28
N LEU A 5 -7.92 28.46 -4.46
CA LEU A 5 -9.28 27.93 -4.40
C LEU A 5 -9.73 27.86 -2.93
N PHE A 6 -10.39 28.92 -2.45
CA PHE A 6 -11.05 28.88 -1.14
C PHE A 6 -12.37 28.12 -1.28
N VAL A 7 -12.38 26.85 -0.86
CA VAL A 7 -13.62 26.07 -0.74
C VAL A 7 -14.34 26.48 0.54
N LEU A 8 -15.30 27.40 0.42
CA LEU A 8 -16.26 27.70 1.48
C LEU A 8 -17.14 26.46 1.69
N ARG A 9 -16.87 25.69 2.75
CA ARG A 9 -17.79 24.64 3.22
C ARG A 9 -19.04 25.36 3.76
N CYS A 10 -20.07 25.50 2.93
CA CYS A 10 -21.40 25.92 3.35
C CYS A 10 -21.85 25.04 4.53
N CYS A 11 -22.51 25.62 5.55
CA CYS A 11 -23.05 24.88 6.71
C CYS A 11 -24.07 23.77 6.35
N TRP A 12 -24.42 23.63 5.07
CA TRP A 12 -25.31 22.60 4.50
C TRP A 12 -24.60 21.59 3.59
N GLY A 13 -23.27 21.55 3.60
CA GLY A 13 -22.53 20.49 2.89
C GLY A 13 -22.69 19.13 3.57
N PRO A 14 -22.63 18.01 2.82
CA PRO A 14 -22.61 16.68 3.42
C PRO A 14 -21.39 16.53 4.34
N THR A 15 -21.60 15.92 5.49
CA THR A 15 -20.53 15.61 6.46
C THR A 15 -19.51 14.64 5.85
N GLU A 16 -18.27 14.65 6.34
CA GLU A 16 -17.25 13.66 5.94
C GLU A 16 -17.75 12.22 6.07
N TYR A 17 -18.53 11.92 7.11
CA TYR A 17 -19.17 10.63 7.26
C TYR A 17 -20.13 10.29 6.11
N GLN A 18 -21.02 11.22 5.72
CA GLN A 18 -21.95 11.02 4.61
C GLN A 18 -21.23 10.87 3.27
N VAL A 19 -20.17 11.65 3.03
CA VAL A 19 -19.36 11.54 1.80
C VAL A 19 -18.71 10.15 1.72
N MET A 20 -18.11 9.67 2.82
CA MET A 20 -17.44 8.36 2.84
C MET A 20 -18.41 7.20 2.67
N GLN A 21 -19.64 7.29 3.21
CA GLN A 21 -20.68 6.30 2.98
C GLN A 21 -21.06 6.13 1.50
N VAL A 22 -21.16 7.24 0.77
CA VAL A 22 -21.49 7.21 -0.66
C VAL A 22 -20.35 6.58 -1.45
N LEU A 23 -19.10 6.97 -1.15
CA LEU A 23 -17.92 6.44 -1.85
C LEU A 23 -17.76 4.93 -1.65
N GLN A 24 -18.08 4.39 -0.46
CA GLN A 24 -17.82 2.98 -0.16
C GLN A 24 -18.71 1.97 -0.90
N ASN A 25 -19.83 2.41 -1.50
CA ASN A 25 -20.74 1.53 -2.24
C ASN A 25 -20.31 1.30 -3.70
N ASP A 26 -19.17 1.84 -4.13
CA ASP A 26 -18.60 1.57 -5.45
C ASP A 26 -18.04 0.13 -5.52
N ALA A 27 -18.46 -0.61 -6.55
CA ALA A 27 -18.10 -2.01 -6.79
C ALA A 27 -16.59 -2.23 -7.07
N ASN A 28 -15.82 -1.16 -7.30
CA ASN A 28 -14.37 -1.22 -7.51
C ASN A 28 -13.53 -1.15 -6.22
N ILE A 29 -14.16 -1.02 -5.04
CA ILE A 29 -13.42 -0.88 -3.79
C ILE A 29 -13.08 -2.25 -3.23
N LEU A 30 -11.80 -2.61 -3.28
CA LEU A 30 -11.25 -3.74 -2.55
C LEU A 30 -11.49 -3.54 -1.05
N LYS A 31 -12.43 -4.32 -0.48
CA LYS A 31 -12.76 -4.38 0.95
C LYS A 31 -11.73 -5.18 1.75
N THR A 32 -10.46 -5.13 1.37
CA THR A 32 -9.39 -5.90 2.02
C THR A 32 -8.35 -4.96 2.61
N LEU A 33 -8.20 -5.06 3.93
CA LEU A 33 -7.29 -4.24 4.71
C LEU A 33 -5.93 -4.95 4.78
N TYR A 34 -5.03 -4.61 3.87
CA TYR A 34 -3.71 -5.24 3.77
C TYR A 34 -2.61 -4.27 3.38
N GLY A 35 -1.39 -4.56 3.85
CA GLY A 35 -0.21 -3.76 3.56
C GLY A 35 -0.09 -2.54 4.48
N THR A 36 0.82 -1.63 4.11
CA THR A 36 1.20 -0.47 4.93
C THR A 36 0.50 0.80 4.46
N TYR A 37 0.09 1.63 5.41
CA TYR A 37 -0.55 2.93 5.20
C TYR A 37 0.17 3.98 6.05
N LYS A 38 0.27 5.20 5.53
CA LYS A 38 0.70 6.39 6.28
C LYS A 38 -0.51 7.12 6.81
N ILE A 39 -0.44 7.61 8.04
CA ILE A 39 -1.50 8.42 8.64
C ILE A 39 -1.32 9.87 8.22
N ASN A 40 -2.34 10.43 7.58
CA ASN A 40 -2.34 11.81 7.11
C ASN A 40 -2.86 12.74 8.20
N THR A 41 -4.00 12.39 8.82
CA THR A 41 -4.66 13.20 9.84
C THR A 41 -5.02 12.39 11.09
N LEU A 42 -4.95 13.03 12.26
CA LEU A 42 -5.60 12.56 13.49
C LEU A 42 -6.70 13.55 13.86
N LYS A 43 -7.95 13.12 13.71
CA LYS A 43 -9.13 13.98 13.65
C LYS A 43 -9.00 14.96 12.47
N LEU A 44 -8.79 16.25 12.76
CA LEU A 44 -8.64 17.32 11.77
C LEU A 44 -7.24 17.94 11.77
N GLU A 45 -6.29 17.34 12.51
CA GLU A 45 -4.91 17.82 12.56
C GLU A 45 -4.01 16.97 11.64
N GLU A 46 -3.22 17.62 10.79
CA GLU A 46 -2.22 16.93 9.97
C GLU A 46 -1.07 16.40 10.82
N VAL A 47 -0.71 15.13 10.60
CA VAL A 47 0.33 14.44 11.35
C VAL A 47 1.40 13.81 10.47
N SER A 48 1.35 14.03 9.16
CA SER A 48 2.28 13.46 8.17
C SER A 48 3.76 13.62 8.54
N VAL A 49 4.12 14.74 9.19
CA VAL A 49 5.49 15.03 9.66
C VAL A 49 6.02 14.00 10.66
N HIS A 50 5.13 13.32 11.40
CA HIS A 50 5.50 12.31 12.39
C HIS A 50 5.74 10.92 11.78
N ASN A 51 5.55 10.76 10.47
CA ASN A 51 5.76 9.50 9.74
C ASN A 51 5.04 8.29 10.37
N ILE A 52 3.86 8.53 10.95
CA ILE A 52 3.06 7.47 11.59
C ILE A 52 2.61 6.49 10.50
N THR A 53 2.80 5.20 10.76
CA THR A 53 2.42 4.12 9.84
C THR A 53 1.60 3.06 10.54
N ILE A 54 0.73 2.41 9.77
CA ILE A 54 -0.05 1.26 10.19
C ILE A 54 -0.03 0.22 9.08
N SER A 55 0.24 -1.03 9.44
CA SER A 55 0.36 -2.16 8.54
C SER A 55 -0.57 -3.28 8.98
N PHE A 56 -1.31 -3.83 8.02
CA PHE A 56 -2.27 -4.89 8.24
C PHE A 56 -1.84 -6.18 7.55
N ASN A 57 -1.85 -7.27 8.32
CA ASN A 57 -1.73 -8.63 7.81
C ASN A 57 -3.10 -9.29 7.87
N ASP A 58 -3.77 -9.38 6.73
CA ASP A 58 -5.13 -9.90 6.64
C ASP A 58 -5.23 -11.42 6.87
N SER A 59 -4.18 -12.17 6.53
CA SER A 59 -4.13 -13.62 6.77
C SER A 59 -4.04 -13.96 8.25
N MET A 60 -3.31 -13.16 9.03
CA MET A 60 -3.11 -13.38 10.47
C MET A 60 -4.03 -12.53 11.36
N LYS A 61 -4.83 -11.62 10.77
CA LYS A 61 -5.63 -10.62 11.48
C LYS A 61 -4.81 -9.81 12.49
N GLN A 62 -3.61 -9.41 12.07
CA GLN A 62 -2.66 -8.66 12.88
C GLN A 62 -2.47 -7.24 12.35
N VAL A 63 -2.28 -6.31 13.28
CA VAL A 63 -1.91 -4.93 13.00
C VAL A 63 -0.56 -4.63 13.64
N SER A 64 0.27 -3.86 12.95
CA SER A 64 1.51 -3.33 13.51
C SER A 64 1.86 -1.99 12.88
N GLY A 65 2.82 -1.27 13.41
CA GLY A 65 3.28 -0.04 12.78
C GLY A 65 4.13 0.83 13.67
N PHE A 66 4.27 2.09 13.26
CA PHE A 66 5.01 3.11 13.98
C PHE A 66 4.08 4.25 14.41
N SER A 67 4.04 4.56 15.71
CA SER A 67 3.13 5.55 16.32
C SER A 67 3.68 6.99 16.30
N GLY A 68 4.84 7.22 15.67
CA GLY A 68 5.58 8.49 15.71
C GLY A 68 6.71 8.53 16.73
N CYS A 69 6.68 7.64 17.74
CA CYS A 69 7.77 7.44 18.71
C CYS A 69 8.12 5.95 18.87
N ASN A 70 7.12 5.09 19.14
CA ASN A 70 7.33 3.67 19.33
C ASN A 70 6.78 2.83 18.17
N ARG A 71 7.18 1.56 18.18
CA ARG A 71 6.50 0.54 17.40
C ARG A 71 5.33 0.00 18.21
N PHE A 72 4.22 -0.29 17.54
CA PHE A 72 3.05 -0.92 18.13
C PHE A 72 2.66 -2.17 17.34
N PHE A 73 1.95 -3.07 18.00
CA PHE A 73 1.44 -4.30 17.42
C PHE A 73 0.23 -4.81 18.20
N GLY A 74 -0.63 -5.60 17.54
CA GLY A 74 -1.80 -6.21 18.14
C GLY A 74 -2.62 -6.97 17.10
N SER A 75 -3.87 -7.27 17.44
CA SER A 75 -4.83 -7.87 16.53
C SER A 75 -6.00 -6.95 16.25
N TYR A 76 -6.70 -7.21 15.16
CA TYR A 76 -7.92 -6.49 14.79
C TYR A 76 -9.00 -7.47 14.34
N ARG A 77 -10.25 -7.04 14.42
CA ARG A 77 -11.41 -7.74 13.85
C ARG A 77 -12.07 -6.80 12.85
N LEU A 78 -12.30 -7.31 11.64
CA LEU A 78 -12.99 -6.59 10.58
C LEU A 78 -14.19 -7.43 10.13
N GLU A 79 -15.39 -6.88 10.33
CA GLU A 79 -16.66 -7.46 9.88
C GLU A 79 -17.43 -6.40 9.11
N GLU A 80 -17.53 -6.57 7.80
CA GLU A 80 -18.08 -5.57 6.88
C GLU A 80 -17.35 -4.22 7.00
N ASN A 81 -17.95 -3.28 7.74
CA ASN A 81 -17.45 -1.94 8.02
C ASN A 81 -17.06 -1.75 9.49
N SER A 82 -17.32 -2.74 10.34
CA SER A 82 -16.96 -2.73 11.75
C SER A 82 -15.51 -3.14 11.90
N LEU A 83 -14.64 -2.17 12.23
CA LEU A 83 -13.24 -2.41 12.52
C LEU A 83 -12.98 -2.10 13.99
N THR A 84 -12.54 -3.11 14.72
CA THR A 84 -12.10 -2.95 16.11
C THR A 84 -10.67 -3.44 16.28
N PHE A 85 -9.91 -2.71 17.08
CA PHE A 85 -8.57 -3.10 17.49
C PHE A 85 -8.65 -3.73 18.88
N ASN A 86 -8.07 -4.91 19.03
CA ASN A 86 -7.94 -5.55 20.34
C ASN A 86 -6.74 -4.94 21.08
N GLN A 87 -6.30 -5.56 22.18
CA GLN A 87 -5.16 -5.08 22.97
C GLN A 87 -3.95 -4.76 22.08
N LEU A 88 -3.62 -3.46 22.01
CA LEU A 88 -2.45 -2.95 21.34
C LEU A 88 -1.31 -2.87 22.36
N ALA A 89 -0.19 -3.49 22.03
CA ALA A 89 1.07 -3.35 22.75
C ALA A 89 1.97 -2.35 22.01
N SER A 90 2.84 -1.68 22.75
CA SER A 90 3.87 -0.79 22.20
C SER A 90 5.19 -0.91 22.94
N THR A 91 6.29 -0.62 22.26
CA THR A 91 7.60 -0.46 22.91
C THR A 91 7.62 0.79 23.79
N LYS A 92 8.59 0.91 24.70
CA LYS A 92 8.72 2.05 25.63
C LYS A 92 10.03 2.83 25.41
N MET A 93 10.13 3.52 24.29
CA MET A 93 11.13 4.55 24.01
C MET A 93 10.59 5.92 24.42
N LEU A 94 11.47 6.75 24.98
CA LEU A 94 11.16 8.14 25.31
C LEU A 94 11.60 9.04 24.14
N CYS A 95 10.64 9.72 23.49
CA CYS A 95 10.92 10.76 22.50
C CYS A 95 10.68 12.16 23.07
N SER A 96 10.74 13.18 22.21
CA SER A 96 10.31 14.53 22.57
C SER A 96 8.84 14.57 23.02
N GLU A 97 8.49 15.55 23.85
CA GLU A 97 7.14 15.68 24.42
C GLU A 97 6.04 15.69 23.35
N ASN A 98 6.27 16.42 22.25
CA ASN A 98 5.35 16.48 21.11
C ASN A 98 5.14 15.10 20.47
N LYS A 99 6.21 14.34 20.22
CA LYS A 99 6.10 12.98 19.65
C LYS A 99 5.37 12.02 20.60
N ASN A 100 5.66 12.08 21.90
CA ASN A 100 5.00 11.25 22.90
C ASN A 100 3.50 11.59 23.00
N LYS A 101 3.13 12.88 22.91
CA LYS A 101 1.72 13.32 22.89
C LYS A 101 1.00 12.81 21.66
N THR A 102 1.62 12.92 20.48
CA THR A 102 1.07 12.42 19.21
C THR A 102 0.88 10.91 19.24
N GLU A 103 1.85 10.15 19.74
CA GLU A 103 1.74 8.70 19.93
C GLU A 103 0.55 8.33 20.81
N ARG A 104 0.42 8.94 22.00
CA ARG A 104 -0.69 8.65 22.92
C ARG A 104 -2.03 9.00 22.28
N LYS A 105 -2.09 10.10 21.52
CA LYS A 105 -3.29 10.48 20.77
C LYS A 105 -3.64 9.42 19.73
N PHE A 106 -2.66 8.97 18.95
CA PHE A 106 -2.84 7.96 17.92
C PHE A 106 -3.33 6.62 18.48
N LEU A 107 -2.67 6.06 19.49
CA LEU A 107 -3.06 4.77 20.08
C LEU A 107 -4.47 4.82 20.69
N LYS A 108 -4.81 5.90 21.41
CA LYS A 108 -6.19 6.12 21.93
C LYS A 108 -7.22 6.28 20.82
N THR A 109 -6.82 6.80 19.66
CA THR A 109 -7.71 6.92 18.50
C THR A 109 -8.02 5.52 17.94
N LEU A 110 -7.03 4.63 17.85
CA LEU A 110 -7.24 3.25 17.40
C LEU A 110 -8.17 2.49 18.37
N GLU A 111 -7.98 2.62 19.68
CA GLU A 111 -8.85 2.00 20.70
C GLU A 111 -10.32 2.43 20.57
N LYS A 112 -10.59 3.63 20.05
CA LYS A 112 -11.94 4.17 19.88
C LYS A 112 -12.57 3.87 18.54
N ALA A 113 -11.80 3.40 17.55
CA ALA A 113 -12.34 3.15 16.23
C ALA A 113 -13.35 2.00 16.27
N ASN A 114 -14.50 2.20 15.64
CA ASN A 114 -15.52 1.17 15.48
C ASN A 114 -16.00 1.04 14.03
N THR A 115 -15.66 1.98 13.15
CA THR A 115 -16.07 1.95 11.75
C THR A 115 -14.91 2.33 10.84
N ILE A 116 -14.75 1.59 9.75
CA ILE A 116 -13.82 1.90 8.67
C ILE A 116 -14.59 2.25 7.39
N TYR A 117 -14.11 3.28 6.71
CA TYR A 117 -14.49 3.60 5.34
C TYR A 117 -13.28 3.54 4.42
N PHE A 118 -13.40 2.80 3.33
CA PHE A 118 -12.36 2.72 2.31
C PHE A 118 -12.54 3.81 1.26
N SER A 119 -11.43 4.24 0.68
CA SER A 119 -11.34 5.19 -0.42
C SER A 119 -10.33 4.66 -1.46
N GLU A 120 -10.26 5.28 -2.63
CA GLU A 120 -9.38 4.85 -3.73
C GLU A 120 -7.93 4.61 -3.27
N ASN A 121 -7.39 5.49 -2.44
CA ASN A 121 -5.98 5.47 -2.02
C ASN A 121 -5.77 5.19 -0.54
N GLY A 122 -6.75 4.64 0.19
CA GLY A 122 -6.59 4.43 1.62
C GLY A 122 -7.88 4.21 2.39
N PHE A 123 -7.90 4.60 3.66
CA PHE A 123 -9.07 4.45 4.52
C PHE A 123 -9.19 5.59 5.54
N SER A 124 -10.39 5.72 6.10
CA SER A 124 -10.70 6.60 7.22
C SER A 124 -11.36 5.81 8.34
N LEU A 125 -11.02 6.13 9.58
CA LEU A 125 -11.64 5.53 10.77
C LEU A 125 -12.60 6.51 11.42
N PHE A 126 -13.67 5.97 11.97
CA PHE A 126 -14.71 6.73 12.64
C PHE A 126 -15.07 6.11 13.99
N ASN A 127 -15.65 6.96 14.83
CA ASN A 127 -16.43 6.56 16.00
C ASN A 127 -17.73 7.34 16.00
N ASN A 128 -18.87 6.65 15.87
CA ASN A 128 -20.20 7.24 15.92
C ASN A 128 -20.32 8.49 15.03
N LYS A 129 -19.93 8.36 13.75
CA LYS A 129 -19.91 9.42 12.71
C LYS A 129 -18.83 10.49 12.86
N THR A 130 -18.02 10.45 13.93
CA THR A 130 -16.90 11.38 14.12
C THR A 130 -15.64 10.84 13.44
N LEU A 131 -15.03 11.61 12.55
CA LEU A 131 -13.75 11.25 11.92
C LEU A 131 -12.64 11.19 12.98
N LEU A 132 -11.96 10.04 13.03
CA LEU A 132 -10.88 9.76 13.97
C LEU A 132 -9.51 9.89 13.33
N LEU A 133 -9.33 9.36 12.13
CA LEU A 133 -8.11 9.51 11.33
C LEU A 133 -8.36 9.23 9.85
N SER A 134 -7.46 9.71 9.01
CA SER A 134 -7.36 9.34 7.60
C SER A 134 -5.97 8.80 7.30
N ALA A 135 -5.90 7.82 6.40
CA ALA A 135 -4.67 7.15 6.03
C ALA A 135 -4.63 6.89 4.52
N SER A 136 -3.46 7.05 3.93
CA SER A 136 -3.17 6.75 2.53
C SER A 136 -2.27 5.52 2.43
N LYS A 137 -2.58 4.61 1.51
CA LYS A 137 -1.81 3.40 1.26
C LYS A 137 -0.40 3.79 0.83
N VAL A 138 0.60 3.17 1.45
CA VAL A 138 1.97 3.22 0.95
C VAL A 138 1.99 2.33 -0.26
N ILE A 139 1.87 2.95 -1.43
CA ILE A 139 2.24 2.32 -2.68
C ILE A 139 3.76 2.31 -2.63
N GLU A 140 4.33 1.19 -2.16
CA GLU A 140 5.69 0.87 -2.56
C GLU A 140 5.65 0.98 -4.08
N GLU A 141 6.47 1.86 -4.67
CA GLU A 141 6.72 1.76 -6.09
C GLU A 141 7.19 0.34 -6.29
N ASN A 142 6.30 -0.53 -6.77
CA ASN A 142 6.67 -1.87 -7.15
C ASN A 142 7.82 -1.62 -8.12
N HIS A 143 9.04 -1.96 -7.70
CA HIS A 143 10.16 -2.19 -8.59
C HIS A 143 9.83 -3.49 -9.35
N LEU A 144 8.65 -3.51 -9.98
CA LEU A 144 8.27 -4.50 -10.97
C LEU A 144 9.41 -4.45 -11.96
N SER A 145 10.04 -5.61 -12.12
CA SER A 145 11.08 -5.76 -13.10
C SER A 145 10.87 -7.08 -13.78
N PHE A 146 10.88 -7.04 -15.11
CA PHE A 146 10.77 -8.24 -15.93
C PHE A 146 12.17 -8.74 -16.22
N GLU A 147 12.41 -10.01 -15.91
CA GLU A 147 13.71 -10.62 -16.11
C GLU A 147 13.59 -11.86 -16.98
N TYR A 148 14.44 -11.93 -18.02
CA TYR A 148 14.59 -13.08 -18.89
C TYR A 148 16.05 -13.51 -18.91
N SER A 149 16.32 -14.78 -18.64
CA SER A 149 17.66 -15.36 -18.70
C SER A 149 17.66 -16.64 -19.53
N ALA A 150 18.61 -16.74 -20.46
CA ALA A 150 18.92 -17.97 -21.18
C ALA A 150 20.43 -18.21 -21.17
N SER A 151 20.86 -19.44 -20.90
CA SER A 151 22.28 -19.81 -20.93
C SER A 151 22.50 -21.19 -21.54
N SER A 152 23.49 -21.31 -22.42
CA SER A 152 23.97 -22.55 -23.02
C SER A 152 25.51 -22.53 -23.09
N ARG A 153 26.16 -23.64 -23.39
CA ARG A 153 27.64 -23.78 -23.49
C ARG A 153 28.23 -22.65 -24.36
N GLY A 154 28.75 -21.60 -23.71
CA GLY A 154 29.34 -20.41 -24.35
C GLY A 154 28.38 -19.26 -24.68
N ASN A 155 27.05 -19.41 -24.54
CA ASN A 155 26.06 -18.36 -24.83
C ASN A 155 25.32 -17.94 -23.57
N TYR A 156 25.21 -16.64 -23.31
CA TYR A 156 24.48 -16.07 -22.18
C TYR A 156 23.68 -14.86 -22.65
N LYS A 157 22.39 -14.82 -22.34
CA LYS A 157 21.51 -13.68 -22.59
C LYS A 157 20.71 -13.41 -21.34
N HIS A 158 20.84 -12.18 -20.84
CA HIS A 158 20.07 -11.69 -19.70
C HIS A 158 19.46 -10.35 -20.06
N ILE A 159 18.14 -10.26 -19.96
CA ILE A 159 17.37 -9.03 -20.18
C ILE A 159 16.69 -8.70 -18.86
N LYS A 160 16.92 -7.48 -18.36
CA LYS A 160 16.20 -6.93 -17.21
C LYS A 160 15.53 -5.63 -17.62
N ILE A 161 14.23 -5.54 -17.40
CA ILE A 161 13.41 -4.38 -17.75
C ILE A 161 12.84 -3.82 -16.46
N ASP A 162 13.08 -2.54 -16.18
CA ASP A 162 12.43 -1.77 -15.12
C ASP A 162 11.65 -0.60 -15.75
N LYS A 163 10.92 0.18 -14.94
CA LYS A 163 10.10 1.33 -15.37
C LYS A 163 10.84 2.35 -16.23
N THR A 164 12.17 2.38 -16.14
CA THR A 164 13.00 3.41 -16.74
C THR A 164 13.93 2.86 -17.82
N HIS A 165 14.39 1.61 -17.70
CA HIS A 165 15.45 1.08 -18.55
C HIS A 165 15.31 -0.41 -18.86
N ILE A 166 15.78 -0.76 -20.05
CA ILE A 166 16.07 -2.12 -20.48
C ILE A 166 17.59 -2.32 -20.40
N LYS A 167 18.02 -3.32 -19.64
CA LYS A 167 19.41 -3.78 -19.55
C LYS A 167 19.55 -5.13 -20.25
N LEU A 168 20.50 -5.24 -21.19
CA LEU A 168 20.85 -6.47 -21.89
C LEU A 168 22.30 -6.85 -21.61
N SER A 169 22.52 -8.06 -21.11
CA SER A 169 23.85 -8.64 -20.86
C SER A 169 24.06 -9.87 -21.73
N LYS A 170 25.19 -9.92 -22.44
CA LYS A 170 25.61 -11.07 -23.28
C LYS A 170 26.67 -11.98 -22.63
N LYS A 171 27.12 -11.63 -21.42
CA LYS A 171 28.10 -12.36 -20.61
C LYS A 171 27.67 -12.33 -19.14
N ARG A 172 28.04 -13.37 -18.37
CA ARG A 172 27.76 -13.44 -16.91
C ARG A 172 28.45 -12.32 -16.13
N ALA A 173 29.67 -11.98 -16.55
CA ALA A 173 30.42 -10.83 -16.05
C ALA A 173 30.82 -9.96 -17.25
N GLY A 174 30.38 -8.71 -17.29
CA GLY A 174 30.65 -7.79 -18.39
C GLY A 174 29.71 -6.59 -18.43
N LYS A 175 30.03 -5.62 -19.29
CA LYS A 175 29.25 -4.38 -19.46
C LYS A 175 27.89 -4.71 -20.10
N SER A 176 26.81 -4.26 -19.48
CA SER A 176 25.46 -4.38 -20.02
C SER A 176 25.15 -3.22 -20.95
N LEU A 177 24.38 -3.49 -22.01
CA LEU A 177 23.78 -2.46 -22.85
C LEU A 177 22.53 -1.94 -22.15
N LYS A 178 22.46 -0.64 -21.88
CA LYS A 178 21.33 0.03 -21.24
C LYS A 178 20.60 0.91 -22.26
N ARG A 179 19.29 0.79 -22.36
CA ARG A 179 18.41 1.63 -23.19
C ARG A 179 17.24 2.15 -22.35
N SER A 180 16.73 3.33 -22.66
CA SER A 180 15.48 3.83 -22.06
C SER A 180 14.30 3.01 -22.55
N ILE A 181 13.29 2.83 -21.70
CA ILE A 181 11.99 2.29 -22.11
C ILE A 181 10.99 3.42 -22.33
N ASP A 182 10.09 3.23 -23.29
CA ASP A 182 8.96 4.11 -23.55
C ASP A 182 7.80 3.80 -22.59
N SER A 183 7.08 4.82 -22.12
CA SER A 183 6.00 4.65 -21.14
C SER A 183 4.88 3.74 -21.66
N LYS A 184 4.54 3.80 -22.94
CA LYS A 184 3.49 2.96 -23.55
C LYS A 184 3.89 1.48 -23.58
N HIS A 185 5.17 1.21 -23.83
CA HIS A 185 5.70 -0.15 -23.77
C HIS A 185 5.73 -0.69 -22.34
N TRP A 186 6.08 0.16 -21.37
CA TRP A 186 6.03 -0.20 -19.95
C TRP A 186 4.60 -0.54 -19.49
N GLU A 187 3.62 0.31 -19.83
CA GLU A 187 2.20 0.07 -19.54
C GLU A 187 1.69 -1.25 -20.14
N THR A 188 2.13 -1.57 -21.36
CA THR A 188 1.79 -2.85 -22.01
C THR A 188 2.34 -4.04 -21.22
N LEU A 189 3.59 -3.97 -20.75
CA LEU A 189 4.20 -5.04 -19.94
C LEU A 189 3.49 -5.20 -18.59
N VAL A 190 3.15 -4.10 -17.92
CA VAL A 190 2.37 -4.11 -16.67
C VAL A 190 1.03 -4.80 -16.89
N LYS A 191 0.27 -4.40 -17.92
CA LYS A 191 -1.02 -5.00 -18.26
C LYS A 191 -0.93 -6.50 -18.56
N LEU A 192 0.11 -6.93 -19.27
CA LEU A 192 0.35 -8.36 -19.54
C LEU A 192 0.69 -9.13 -18.26
N SER A 193 1.36 -8.50 -17.30
CA SER A 193 1.72 -9.13 -16.03
C SER A 193 0.53 -9.34 -15.10
N GLU A 194 -0.45 -8.44 -15.14
CA GLU A 194 -1.68 -8.55 -14.34
C GLU A 194 -2.54 -9.74 -14.78
N ALA A 195 -2.43 -10.18 -16.03
CA ALA A 195 -3.10 -11.38 -16.54
C ALA A 195 -2.45 -12.69 -16.08
N ILE A 196 -1.30 -12.65 -15.39
CA ILE A 196 -0.59 -13.84 -14.92
C ILE A 196 -1.03 -14.18 -13.49
N GLU A 197 -1.80 -15.25 -13.32
CA GLU A 197 -2.12 -15.76 -11.98
C GLU A 197 -0.92 -16.49 -11.36
N ILE A 198 -0.13 -15.77 -10.55
CA ILE A 198 1.10 -16.29 -9.91
C ILE A 198 0.84 -17.57 -9.08
N LYS A 199 -0.34 -17.72 -8.50
CA LYS A 199 -0.72 -18.92 -7.71
C LYS A 199 -0.79 -20.21 -8.53
N SER A 200 -0.92 -20.11 -9.85
CA SER A 200 -1.00 -21.25 -10.79
C SER A 200 0.37 -21.71 -11.31
N ILE A 201 1.43 -20.90 -11.15
CA ILE A 201 2.77 -21.16 -11.72
C ILE A 201 3.40 -22.45 -11.17
N ASN A 202 3.09 -22.82 -9.92
CA ASN A 202 3.59 -24.05 -9.30
C ASN A 202 3.11 -25.34 -9.98
N ASN A 203 2.10 -25.26 -10.86
CA ASN A 203 1.56 -26.39 -11.61
C ASN A 203 2.06 -26.46 -13.07
N LEU A 204 2.99 -25.58 -13.48
CA LEU A 204 3.54 -25.60 -14.83
C LEU A 204 4.48 -26.80 -15.02
N LYS A 205 4.05 -27.76 -15.83
CA LYS A 205 4.89 -28.88 -16.26
C LYS A 205 5.83 -28.42 -17.37
N ALA A 206 7.10 -28.80 -17.27
CA ALA A 206 8.06 -28.53 -18.34
C ALA A 206 7.57 -29.10 -19.68
N PRO A 207 7.76 -28.39 -20.81
CA PRO A 207 7.38 -28.89 -22.12
C PRO A 207 8.17 -30.17 -22.41
N LYS A 208 7.48 -31.31 -22.54
CA LYS A 208 8.10 -32.58 -22.94
C LYS A 208 8.39 -32.50 -24.44
N GLN A 209 9.60 -32.11 -24.82
CA GLN A 209 10.07 -32.27 -26.19
C GLN A 209 10.25 -33.78 -26.49
N LYS A 210 9.33 -34.35 -27.26
CA LYS A 210 9.65 -35.44 -28.19
C LYS A 210 9.51 -34.87 -29.59
N ILE A 211 10.65 -34.46 -30.16
CA ILE A 211 10.80 -34.40 -31.61
C ILE A 211 11.60 -35.65 -31.93
N SER A 212 10.90 -36.73 -32.22
CA SER A 212 11.47 -37.90 -32.88
C SER A 212 11.76 -37.50 -34.33
N VAL A 213 13.05 -37.52 -34.68
CA VAL A 213 13.53 -37.57 -36.07
C VAL A 213 13.11 -38.91 -36.68
#